data_AF-A0A1Q7K5R2-F1
#
_entry.id   AF-A0A1Q7K5R2-F1
#
_cell.length_a   1.000
_cell.length_b   1.000
_cell.length_c   1.000
_cell.angle_alpha   90.00
_cell.angle_beta   90.00
_cell.angle_gamma   90.00
#
_symmetry.space_group_name_H-M   'P 1'
#
loop_
_entity.id
_entity.type
_entity.pdbx_description
1 polymer ?
#
loop_
_entity_poly.entity_id
_entity_poly.type
_entity_poly.pdbx_seq_one_letter_code
_entity_poly.pdbx_strand_id
1 'polypeptide(L)'
;MAEFLTLMLYRPEVSVSLFGLSTEQAAILAKRYRLKTLFDLREKMADSLFEFEAYADPGQDLAALYNRIHAEYLGVDLHDAPVWAYNPMYGSDPIYLQSFVLAHVVARQIQHTVDQRFGAHWGTAAGDFLRQKFYSRGAEQSLDEIMLTGTGKRLDPQFLIDYLRDATGSKASSSTQPLYSH
;
A
#
# COMPACT_ATOMS: atom_id res chain seq x y z
N MET A 1 9.76 6.60 2.40
CA MET A 1 9.67 7.65 1.35
C MET A 1 10.28 7.24 0.01
N ALA A 2 11.38 6.47 -0.07
CA ALA A 2 11.93 6.02 -1.36
C ALA A 2 10.89 5.28 -2.25
N GLU A 3 10.05 4.46 -1.64
CA GLU A 3 8.99 3.72 -2.33
C GLU A 3 7.86 4.61 -2.88
N PHE A 4 7.69 5.84 -2.37
CA PHE A 4 6.70 6.78 -2.89
C PHE A 4 6.87 7.00 -4.40
N LEU A 5 8.09 7.31 -4.85
CA LEU A 5 8.35 7.61 -6.26
C LEU A 5 8.11 6.37 -7.13
N THR A 6 8.52 5.19 -6.66
CA THR A 6 8.23 3.91 -7.33
C THR A 6 6.73 3.71 -7.49
N LEU A 7 5.94 3.99 -6.46
CA LEU A 7 4.48 3.89 -6.51
C LEU A 7 3.84 4.86 -7.51
N MET A 8 4.45 6.02 -7.72
CA MET A 8 3.95 7.02 -8.66
C MET A 8 4.23 6.65 -10.12
N LEU A 9 5.20 5.79 -10.42
CA LEU A 9 5.48 5.33 -11.80
C LEU A 9 4.31 4.59 -12.44
N TYR A 10 3.46 3.96 -11.63
CA TYR A 10 2.30 3.20 -12.10
C TYR A 10 1.02 4.04 -12.26
N ARG A 11 1.14 5.38 -12.17
CA ARG A 11 0.04 6.29 -12.49
C ARG A 11 -0.17 6.34 -14.01
N PRO A 12 -1.43 6.38 -14.50
CA PRO A 12 -1.71 6.44 -15.93
C PRO A 12 -1.04 7.64 -16.63
N GLU A 13 -1.02 8.80 -15.99
CA GLU A 13 -0.44 10.04 -16.53
C GLU A 13 1.06 9.90 -16.76
N VAL A 14 1.77 9.26 -15.82
CA VAL A 14 3.19 8.93 -15.96
C VAL A 14 3.39 7.89 -17.05
N SER A 15 2.52 6.87 -17.11
CA SER A 15 2.65 5.81 -18.10
C SER A 15 2.45 6.29 -19.55
N VAL A 16 1.52 7.21 -19.77
CA VAL A 16 1.30 7.83 -21.08
C VAL A 16 2.46 8.76 -21.44
N SER A 17 2.87 9.63 -20.51
CA SER A 17 3.87 10.66 -20.80
C SER A 17 5.30 10.12 -20.88
N LEU A 18 5.70 9.23 -19.97
CA LEU A 18 7.07 8.75 -19.84
C LEU A 18 7.32 7.47 -20.63
N PHE A 19 6.37 6.53 -20.61
CA PHE A 19 6.52 5.22 -21.27
C PHE A 19 5.85 5.16 -22.65
N GLY A 20 5.18 6.23 -23.09
CA GLY A 20 4.56 6.31 -24.42
C GLY A 20 3.40 5.34 -24.61
N LEU A 21 2.77 4.87 -23.52
CA LEU A 21 1.61 3.97 -23.61
C LEU A 21 0.38 4.73 -24.11
N SER A 22 -0.51 4.03 -24.83
CA SER A 22 -1.85 4.55 -25.08
C SER A 22 -2.64 4.68 -23.77
N THR A 23 -3.66 5.53 -23.73
CA THR A 23 -4.55 5.67 -22.56
C THR A 23 -5.16 4.33 -22.13
N GLU A 24 -5.49 3.46 -23.10
CA GLU A 24 -6.01 2.12 -22.83
C GLU A 24 -4.96 1.21 -22.17
N GLN A 25 -3.74 1.17 -22.72
CA GLN A 25 -2.64 0.40 -22.16
C GLN A 25 -2.27 0.88 -20.74
N ALA A 26 -2.24 2.19 -20.53
CA ALA A 26 -2.00 2.79 -19.22
C ALA A 26 -3.09 2.40 -18.20
N ALA A 27 -4.36 2.38 -18.61
CA ALA A 27 -5.46 1.94 -17.75
C ALA A 27 -5.35 0.45 -17.38
N ILE A 28 -4.98 -0.42 -18.32
CA ILE A 28 -4.74 -1.85 -18.08
C ILE A 28 -3.60 -2.03 -17.09
N LEU A 29 -2.49 -1.34 -17.29
CA LEU A 29 -1.33 -1.41 -16.39
C LEU A 29 -1.68 -0.94 -14.97
N ALA A 30 -2.38 0.19 -14.84
CA ALA A 30 -2.82 0.70 -13.55
C ALA A 30 -3.76 -0.27 -12.82
N LYS A 31 -4.69 -0.92 -13.55
CA LYS A 31 -5.58 -1.95 -12.98
C LYS A 31 -4.80 -3.18 -12.52
N ARG A 32 -3.88 -3.69 -13.35
CA ARG A 32 -3.01 -4.82 -12.99
C ARG A 32 -2.17 -4.51 -11.77
N TYR A 33 -1.59 -3.30 -11.71
CA TYR A 33 -0.77 -2.87 -10.59
C TYR A 33 -1.59 -2.81 -9.29
N ARG A 34 -2.81 -2.28 -9.31
CA ARG A 34 -3.71 -2.30 -8.14
C ARG A 34 -3.97 -3.70 -7.61
N LEU A 35 -4.25 -4.66 -8.49
CA LEU A 35 -4.46 -6.06 -8.09
C LEU A 35 -3.19 -6.66 -7.48
N LYS A 36 -2.02 -6.40 -8.08
CA LYS A 36 -0.73 -6.81 -7.51
C LYS A 36 -0.53 -6.19 -6.13
N THR A 37 -0.76 -4.89 -5.97
CA THR A 37 -0.66 -4.20 -4.68
C THR A 37 -1.55 -4.85 -3.61
N LEU A 38 -2.78 -5.26 -3.94
CA LEU A 38 -3.64 -5.94 -2.98
C LEU A 38 -3.02 -7.25 -2.46
N PHE A 39 -2.43 -8.04 -3.35
CA PHE A 39 -1.71 -9.25 -2.97
C PHE A 39 -0.46 -8.93 -2.14
N ASP A 40 0.39 -8.02 -2.63
CA ASP A 40 1.63 -7.63 -1.95
C ASP A 40 1.37 -7.11 -0.52
N LEU A 41 0.30 -6.33 -0.33
CA LEU A 41 -0.06 -5.84 0.99
C LEU A 41 -0.48 -6.96 1.93
N ARG A 42 -1.27 -7.93 1.46
CA ARG A 42 -1.68 -9.09 2.26
C ARG A 42 -0.48 -9.92 2.68
N GLU A 43 0.42 -10.18 1.74
CA GLU A 43 1.66 -10.92 2.01
C GLU A 43 2.57 -10.16 2.98
N LYS A 44 2.79 -8.85 2.80
CA LYS A 44 3.62 -8.06 3.73
C LYS A 44 3.00 -7.92 5.13
N MET A 45 1.67 -7.88 5.24
CA MET A 45 1.00 -7.93 6.54
C MET A 45 1.20 -9.29 7.22
N ALA A 46 1.07 -10.39 6.47
CA ALA A 46 1.31 -11.74 6.97
C ALA A 46 2.77 -11.94 7.43
N ASP A 47 3.73 -11.51 6.61
CA ASP A 47 5.16 -11.48 6.93
C ASP A 47 5.44 -10.75 8.25
N SER A 48 4.85 -9.57 8.41
CA SER A 48 5.07 -8.72 9.59
C SER A 48 4.49 -9.36 10.86
N LEU A 49 3.28 -9.92 10.78
CA LEU A 49 2.65 -10.61 11.89
C LEU A 49 3.39 -11.88 12.28
N PHE A 50 3.81 -12.67 11.29
CA PHE A 50 4.68 -13.82 11.50
C PHE A 50 5.94 -13.42 12.25
N GLU A 51 6.64 -12.38 11.79
CA GLU A 51 7.87 -11.90 12.42
C GLU A 51 7.64 -11.48 13.88
N PHE A 52 6.57 -10.75 14.17
CA PHE A 52 6.23 -10.34 15.53
C PHE A 52 5.94 -11.54 16.45
N GLU A 53 5.14 -12.51 15.99
CA GLU A 53 4.82 -13.71 16.77
C GLU A 53 6.05 -14.63 16.94
N ALA A 54 6.86 -14.78 15.90
CA ALA A 54 8.08 -15.59 15.92
C ALA A 54 9.11 -15.03 16.90
N TYR A 55 9.25 -13.71 17.00
CA TYR A 55 10.16 -13.07 17.94
C TYR A 55 9.62 -13.05 19.38
N ALA A 56 8.30 -13.03 19.56
CA ALA A 56 7.68 -13.09 20.88
C ALA A 56 7.84 -14.46 21.54
N ASP A 57 7.78 -15.54 20.75
CA ASP A 57 8.09 -16.90 21.21
C ASP A 57 8.90 -17.67 20.15
N PRO A 58 10.24 -17.61 20.21
CA PRO A 58 11.10 -18.30 19.24
C PRO A 58 11.12 -19.84 19.38
N GLY A 59 10.56 -20.39 20.48
CA GLY A 59 10.58 -21.83 20.76
C GLY A 59 9.43 -22.61 20.11
N GLN A 60 8.43 -21.91 19.57
CA GLN A 60 7.29 -22.51 18.90
C GLN A 60 7.64 -23.12 17.53
N ASP A 61 6.71 -23.85 16.94
CA ASP A 61 6.84 -24.33 15.56
C ASP A 61 6.66 -23.17 14.57
N LEU A 62 7.77 -22.59 14.14
CA LEU A 62 7.79 -21.46 13.21
C LEU A 62 7.25 -21.81 11.81
N ALA A 63 7.34 -23.07 11.38
CA ALA A 63 6.76 -23.47 10.10
C ALA A 63 5.24 -23.47 10.18
N ALA A 64 4.68 -24.08 11.23
CA ALA A 64 3.24 -24.06 11.48
C ALA A 64 2.71 -22.64 11.71
N LEU A 65 3.44 -21.81 12.44
CA LEU A 65 3.12 -20.40 12.65
C LEU A 65 3.01 -19.63 11.32
N TYR A 66 4.05 -19.72 10.49
CA TYR A 66 4.10 -19.06 9.19
C TYR A 66 2.92 -19.46 8.32
N ASN A 67 2.67 -20.77 8.21
CA ASN A 67 1.63 -21.32 7.35
C ASN A 67 0.24 -20.88 7.78
N ARG A 68 -0.04 -20.91 9.09
CA ARG A 68 -1.32 -20.46 9.65
C ARG A 68 -1.60 -19.00 9.29
N ILE A 69 -0.65 -18.10 9.56
CA ILE A 69 -0.83 -16.65 9.34
C ILE A 69 -0.98 -16.36 7.84
N HIS A 70 -0.12 -16.93 6.99
CA HIS A 70 -0.17 -16.67 5.57
C HIS A 70 -1.41 -17.28 4.91
N ALA A 71 -1.87 -18.46 5.34
CA ALA A 71 -3.11 -19.04 4.82
C ALA A 71 -4.33 -18.15 5.14
N GLU A 72 -4.39 -17.57 6.34
CA GLU A 72 -5.45 -16.63 6.73
C GLU A 72 -5.44 -15.37 5.85
N TYR A 73 -4.28 -14.74 5.66
CA TYR A 73 -4.17 -13.48 4.93
C TYR A 73 -4.31 -13.64 3.41
N LEU A 74 -3.78 -14.73 2.85
CA LEU A 74 -3.81 -15.00 1.42
C LEU A 74 -5.08 -15.75 0.97
N GLY A 75 -5.78 -16.41 1.90
CA GLY A 75 -7.00 -17.17 1.62
C GLY A 75 -6.77 -18.44 0.81
N VAL A 76 -5.58 -19.05 0.94
CA VAL A 76 -5.19 -20.30 0.29
C VAL A 76 -4.42 -21.18 1.27
N ASP A 77 -4.55 -22.49 1.12
CA ASP A 77 -3.75 -23.43 1.91
C ASP A 77 -2.28 -23.36 1.49
N LEU A 78 -1.38 -23.44 2.47
CA LEU A 78 0.06 -23.53 2.23
C LEU A 78 0.55 -24.96 2.36
N HIS A 79 1.63 -25.26 1.65
CA HIS A 79 2.31 -26.55 1.74
C HIS A 79 3.21 -26.52 2.97
N ASP A 80 2.94 -27.38 3.96
CA ASP A 80 3.56 -27.41 5.29
C ASP A 80 5.10 -27.51 5.33
N ALA A 81 5.77 -26.46 4.85
CA ALA A 81 7.19 -26.35 4.66
C ALA A 81 7.70 -25.09 5.37
N PRO A 82 8.96 -25.08 5.85
CA PRO A 82 9.54 -23.94 6.56
C PRO A 82 9.96 -22.83 5.57
N VAL A 83 9.01 -22.32 4.77
CA VAL A 83 9.28 -21.35 3.70
C VAL A 83 9.84 -20.04 4.27
N TRP A 84 9.45 -19.70 5.50
CA TRP A 84 9.95 -18.52 6.22
C TRP A 84 11.48 -18.45 6.27
N ALA A 85 12.16 -19.60 6.34
CA ALA A 85 13.62 -19.67 6.48
C ALA A 85 14.37 -19.22 5.21
N TYR A 86 13.68 -19.10 4.07
CA TYR A 86 14.25 -18.57 2.83
C TYR A 86 14.20 -17.05 2.72
N ASN A 87 13.48 -16.37 3.63
CA ASN A 87 13.41 -14.91 3.63
C ASN A 87 14.53 -14.34 4.50
N PRO A 88 15.60 -13.77 3.93
CA PRO A 88 16.71 -13.25 4.71
C PRO A 88 16.35 -12.01 5.54
N MET A 89 15.24 -11.34 5.22
CA MET A 89 14.83 -10.09 5.88
C MET A 89 14.59 -10.28 7.37
N TYR A 90 14.10 -11.45 7.80
CA TYR A 90 13.93 -11.76 9.23
C TYR A 90 15.26 -11.86 10.00
N GLY A 91 16.39 -11.88 9.30
CA GLY A 91 17.73 -11.88 9.92
C GLY A 91 18.49 -10.58 9.66
N SER A 92 18.40 -10.03 8.44
CA SER A 92 19.19 -8.86 8.03
C SER A 92 18.55 -7.52 8.41
N ASP A 93 17.21 -7.44 8.37
CA ASP A 93 16.45 -6.20 8.48
C ASP A 93 15.16 -6.43 9.30
N PRO A 94 15.30 -6.79 10.60
CA PRO A 94 14.16 -7.19 11.42
C PRO A 94 13.15 -6.05 11.57
N ILE A 95 11.86 -6.38 11.59
CA ILE A 95 10.73 -5.45 11.78
C ILE A 95 10.62 -4.42 10.63
N TYR A 96 11.26 -4.68 9.49
CA TYR A 96 11.24 -3.77 8.34
C TYR A 96 10.04 -3.99 7.42
N LEU A 97 9.52 -5.22 7.30
CA LEU A 97 8.54 -5.58 6.27
C LEU A 97 7.21 -4.80 6.39
N GLN A 98 6.82 -4.42 7.61
CA GLN A 98 5.66 -3.57 7.86
C GLN A 98 5.80 -2.17 7.22
N SER A 99 7.04 -1.70 7.02
CA SER A 99 7.32 -0.39 6.41
C SER A 99 6.82 -0.31 4.97
N PHE A 100 6.74 -1.43 4.24
CA PHE A 100 6.14 -1.48 2.91
C PHE A 100 4.64 -1.19 2.95
N VAL A 101 3.92 -1.75 3.93
CA VAL A 101 2.49 -1.46 4.13
C VAL A 101 2.28 0.02 4.45
N LEU A 102 3.07 0.57 5.37
CA LEU A 102 3.02 2.00 5.70
C LEU A 102 3.36 2.89 4.50
N ALA A 103 4.34 2.51 3.68
CA ALA A 103 4.72 3.27 2.50
C ALA A 103 3.55 3.42 1.51
N HIS A 104 2.74 2.37 1.33
CA HIS A 104 1.53 2.44 0.52
C HIS A 104 0.47 3.39 1.09
N VAL A 105 0.25 3.37 2.42
CA VAL A 105 -0.70 4.29 3.08
C VAL A 105 -0.26 5.74 2.90
N VAL A 106 0.99 6.03 3.24
CA VAL A 106 1.61 7.35 3.09
C VAL A 106 1.48 7.83 1.64
N ALA A 107 1.85 6.98 0.68
CA ALA A 107 1.88 7.38 -0.71
C ALA A 107 0.51 7.74 -1.26
N ARG A 108 -0.55 7.02 -0.89
CA ARG A 108 -1.90 7.32 -1.39
C ARG A 108 -2.47 8.60 -0.77
N GLN A 109 -2.20 8.86 0.50
CA GLN A 109 -2.61 10.11 1.13
C GLN A 109 -1.84 11.32 0.57
N ILE A 110 -0.52 11.20 0.34
CA ILE A 110 0.27 12.24 -0.33
C ILE A 110 -0.25 12.44 -1.76
N GLN A 111 -0.42 11.37 -2.52
CA GLN A 111 -0.88 11.45 -3.91
C GLN A 111 -2.23 12.18 -3.98
N HIS A 112 -3.20 11.80 -3.16
CA HIS A 112 -4.51 12.45 -3.10
C HIS A 112 -4.38 13.96 -2.84
N THR A 113 -3.55 14.35 -1.87
CA THR A 113 -3.32 15.76 -1.52
C THR A 113 -2.73 16.54 -2.68
N VAL A 114 -1.73 15.97 -3.36
CA VAL A 114 -1.04 16.62 -4.47
C VAL A 114 -1.96 16.70 -5.69
N ASP A 115 -2.70 15.63 -6.00
CA ASP A 115 -3.69 15.59 -7.08
C ASP A 115 -4.80 16.63 -6.88
N GLN A 116 -5.31 16.78 -5.65
CA GLN A 116 -6.30 17.82 -5.33
C GLN A 116 -5.76 19.23 -5.53
N ARG A 117 -4.47 19.47 -5.25
CA ARG A 117 -3.88 20.81 -5.27
C ARG A 117 -3.35 21.22 -6.64
N PHE A 118 -2.79 20.29 -7.40
CA PHE A 118 -2.06 20.57 -8.63
C PHE A 118 -2.62 19.82 -9.86
N GLY A 119 -3.65 18.99 -9.67
CA GLY A 119 -4.17 18.08 -10.69
C GLY A 119 -3.30 16.83 -10.86
N ALA A 120 -3.77 15.92 -11.72
CA ALA A 120 -3.11 14.63 -11.93
C ALA A 120 -1.75 14.74 -12.65
N HIS A 121 -1.50 15.83 -13.38
CA HIS A 121 -0.24 16.04 -14.09
C HIS A 121 0.71 16.90 -13.25
N TRP A 122 1.61 16.24 -12.52
CA TRP A 122 2.51 16.92 -11.59
C TRP A 122 3.63 17.65 -12.34
N GLY A 123 3.69 18.97 -12.19
CA GLY A 123 4.79 19.81 -12.65
C GLY A 123 5.72 20.26 -11.53
N THR A 124 6.61 21.21 -11.82
CA THR A 124 7.61 21.73 -10.87
C THR A 124 7.00 22.19 -9.55
N ALA A 125 5.85 22.86 -9.57
CA ALA A 125 5.18 23.32 -8.35
C ALA A 125 4.77 22.18 -7.40
N ALA A 126 4.33 21.04 -7.96
CA ALA A 126 4.04 19.84 -7.16
C ALA A 126 5.32 19.23 -6.59
N GLY A 127 6.40 19.21 -7.37
CA GLY A 127 7.74 18.78 -6.92
C GLY A 127 8.29 19.63 -5.79
N ASP A 128 8.18 20.96 -5.90
CA ASP A 128 8.59 21.90 -4.84
C ASP A 128 7.79 21.72 -3.57
N PHE A 129 6.47 21.54 -3.71
CA PHE A 129 5.60 21.23 -2.57
C PHE A 129 6.02 19.93 -1.88
N LEU A 130 6.23 18.86 -2.66
CA LEU A 130 6.70 17.58 -2.14
C LEU A 130 8.01 17.73 -1.38
N ARG A 131 9.01 18.36 -2.01
CA ARG A 131 10.33 18.62 -1.42
C ARG A 131 10.21 19.36 -0.09
N GLN A 132 9.44 20.45 -0.07
CA GLN A 132 9.31 21.30 1.12
C GLN A 132 8.55 20.60 2.24
N LYS A 133 7.49 19.84 1.92
CA LYS A 133 6.58 19.28 2.94
C LYS A 133 6.93 17.88 3.44
N PHE A 134 7.60 17.06 2.63
CA PHE A 134 7.81 15.65 2.97
C PHE A 134 9.27 15.20 2.96
N TYR A 135 10.17 15.91 2.26
CA TYR A 135 11.56 15.46 2.09
C TYR A 135 12.61 16.35 2.74
N SER A 136 12.27 17.58 3.14
CA SER A 136 13.25 18.58 3.61
C SER A 136 13.72 18.37 5.06
N ARG A 137 12.93 17.69 5.90
CA ARG A 137 13.16 17.64 7.36
C ARG A 137 13.58 16.27 7.91
N GLY A 138 13.78 15.27 7.04
CA GLY A 138 14.29 13.95 7.42
C GLY A 138 13.57 13.35 8.63
N ALA A 139 14.34 12.95 9.65
CA ALA A 139 13.85 12.32 10.88
C ALA A 139 13.51 13.32 12.02
N GLU A 140 13.47 14.63 11.76
CA GLU A 140 13.14 15.64 12.79
C GLU A 140 11.67 15.56 13.25
N GLN A 141 10.81 14.90 12.48
CA GLN A 141 9.38 14.81 12.70
C GLN A 141 8.92 13.36 12.66
N SER A 142 7.97 13.00 13.52
CA SER A 142 7.25 11.74 13.41
C SER A 142 6.48 11.65 12.09
N LEU A 143 6.15 10.44 11.65
CA LEU A 143 5.37 10.24 10.44
C LEU A 143 4.04 10.98 10.49
N ASP A 144 3.35 10.96 11.63
CA ASP A 144 2.09 11.68 11.81
C ASP A 144 2.24 13.20 11.71
N GLU A 145 3.34 13.77 12.21
CA GLU A 145 3.62 15.20 12.08
C GLU A 145 3.93 15.59 10.63
N ILE A 146 4.68 14.74 9.91
CA ILE A 146 4.95 14.91 8.48
C ILE A 146 3.64 14.89 7.70
N MET A 147 2.79 13.89 7.94
CA MET A 147 1.50 13.76 7.28
C MET A 147 0.58 14.93 7.61
N LEU A 148 0.49 15.34 8.88
CA LEU A 148 -0.32 16.47 9.30
C LEU A 148 0.13 17.77 8.64
N THR A 149 1.45 18.01 8.61
CA THR A 149 2.03 19.23 8.03
C THR A 149 1.88 19.28 6.51
N GLY A 150 2.03 18.13 5.84
CA GLY A 150 2.02 18.03 4.39
C GLY A 150 0.63 17.85 3.78
N THR A 151 -0.30 17.21 4.51
CA THR A 151 -1.64 16.85 3.99
C THR A 151 -2.79 17.50 4.74
N GLY A 152 -2.50 18.15 5.87
CA GLY A 152 -3.52 18.70 6.77
C GLY A 152 -4.23 17.65 7.65
N LYS A 153 -3.83 16.37 7.55
CA LYS A 153 -4.40 15.25 8.32
C LYS A 153 -3.28 14.32 8.81
N ARG A 154 -3.48 13.67 9.95
CA ARG A 154 -2.62 12.54 10.38
C ARG A 154 -2.70 11.39 9.39
N LEU A 155 -1.82 10.40 9.54
CA LEU A 155 -1.81 9.24 8.64
C LEU A 155 -3.17 8.52 8.68
N ASP A 156 -3.76 8.30 7.51
CA ASP A 156 -5.09 7.74 7.36
C ASP A 156 -5.08 6.63 6.27
N PRO A 157 -5.34 5.37 6.64
CA PRO A 157 -5.37 4.26 5.67
C PRO A 157 -6.51 4.35 4.66
N GLN A 158 -7.52 5.20 4.88
CA GLN A 158 -8.70 5.28 4.02
C GLN A 158 -8.35 5.62 2.56
N PHE A 159 -7.34 6.45 2.32
CA PHE A 159 -6.88 6.77 0.96
C PHE A 159 -6.35 5.56 0.19
N LEU A 160 -5.68 4.64 0.89
CA LEU A 160 -5.24 3.37 0.30
C LEU A 160 -6.41 2.42 0.07
N ILE A 161 -7.34 2.32 1.03
CA ILE A 161 -8.52 1.47 0.94
C ILE A 161 -9.38 1.87 -0.27
N ASP A 162 -9.62 3.17 -0.45
CA ASP A 162 -10.42 3.68 -1.56
C ASP A 162 -9.74 3.38 -2.92
N TYR A 163 -8.43 3.61 -3.01
CA TYR A 163 -7.64 3.26 -4.21
C TYR A 163 -7.75 1.77 -4.57
N LEU A 164 -7.78 0.88 -3.58
CA LEU A 164 -7.90 -0.57 -3.80
C LEU A 164 -9.32 -1.00 -4.16
N ARG A 165 -10.36 -0.37 -3.60
CA ARG A 165 -11.77 -0.69 -3.90
C ARG A 165 -12.09 -0.48 -5.38
N ASP A 166 -11.55 0.57 -5.98
CA ASP A 166 -11.71 0.87 -7.41
C ASP A 166 -11.16 -0.24 -8.33
N ALA A 167 -10.27 -1.11 -7.83
CA ALA A 167 -9.76 -2.26 -8.58
C ALA A 167 -10.77 -3.43 -8.65
N THR A 168 -11.63 -3.55 -7.64
CA THR A 168 -12.59 -4.66 -7.47
C THR A 168 -13.92 -4.44 -8.17
N GLY A 169 -14.13 -3.27 -8.80
CA GLY A 169 -15.37 -2.95 -9.52
C GLY A 169 -16.59 -2.75 -8.61
N SER A 170 -16.41 -2.57 -7.29
CA SER A 170 -17.52 -2.40 -6.36
C SER A 170 -18.10 -0.99 -6.43
N LYS A 171 -18.94 -0.74 -7.44
CA LYS A 171 -20.15 0.04 -7.21
C LYS A 171 -21.16 -0.92 -6.60
N ALA A 172 -21.08 -1.13 -5.29
CA ALA A 172 -22.20 -1.72 -4.56
C ALA A 172 -23.37 -0.73 -4.67
N SER A 173 -24.30 -1.02 -5.57
CA SER A 173 -25.59 -0.35 -5.70
C SER A 173 -26.36 -0.53 -4.38
N SER A 174 -26.30 0.48 -3.53
CA SER A 174 -27.15 0.60 -2.35
C SER A 174 -28.52 1.10 -2.77
N SER A 175 -29.40 0.19 -3.20
CA SER A 175 -30.84 0.45 -3.22
C SER A 175 -31.63 -0.84 -3.44
N THR A 176 -31.95 -1.53 -2.35
CA THR A 176 -33.17 -2.34 -2.29
C THR A 176 -33.89 -1.96 -1.01
N GLN A 177 -34.81 -1.00 -1.12
CA GLN A 177 -35.85 -0.78 -0.11
C GLN A 177 -36.72 -2.05 -0.03
N PRO A 178 -37.18 -2.46 1.15
CA PRO A 178 -38.13 -3.55 1.28
C PRO A 178 -39.51 -3.07 0.82
N LEU A 179 -40.06 -3.72 -0.21
CA LEU A 179 -41.47 -3.61 -0.57
C LEU A 179 -42.29 -4.40 0.46
N TYR A 180 -42.87 -3.69 1.42
CA TYR A 180 -44.14 -4.12 2.02
C TYR A 180 -45.27 -3.60 1.14
N SER A 181 -46.23 -4.47 0.78
CA SER A 181 -47.65 -4.15 0.66
C SER A 181 -48.50 -5.41 0.39
N HIS A 182 -49.43 -5.63 1.32
CA HIS A 182 -50.68 -6.43 1.30
C HIS A 182 -50.63 -7.95 1.35
#